data_AF-A0A7S4UG11-F1
#
_entry.id   AF-A0A7S4UG11-F1
#
_cell.length_a   1.000
_cell.length_b   1.000
_cell.length_c   1.000
_cell.angle_alpha   90.00
_cell.angle_beta   90.00
_cell.angle_gamma   90.00
#
_symmetry.space_group_name_H-M   'P 1'
#
loop_
_entity.id
_entity.type
_entity.pdbx_description
1 polymer ?
#
loop_
_entity_poly.entity_id
_entity_poly.type
_entity_poly.pdbx_seq_one_letter_code
_entity_poly.pdbx_strand_id
1 'polypeptide(L)'
;MMLQSTDNMPINVGFLGKGNASCPEGLASVIEAGAVGLKLHEDWGCTPAAIDCCLDVAEQFDIQVAIHTDTTNESGFAENSIDAFKERTIHAYHCEGAGGGHAPDI
;
A
#
# COMPACT_ATOMS: atom_id res chain seq x y z
N MET A 1 15.08 9.33 13.94
CA MET A 1 14.07 8.69 13.07
C MET A 1 13.95 9.47 11.75
N MET A 2 13.43 8.88 10.67
CA MET A 2 13.41 9.52 9.33
C MET A 2 12.84 10.95 9.34
N LEU A 3 11.76 11.20 10.10
CA LEU A 3 11.18 12.53 10.31
C LEU A 3 12.22 13.57 10.77
N GLN A 4 13.01 13.24 11.79
CA GLN A 4 14.07 14.13 12.31
C GLN A 4 15.21 14.30 11.31
N SER A 5 15.48 13.29 10.48
CA SER A 5 16.54 13.35 9.47
C SER A 5 16.21 14.33 8.35
N THR A 6 14.94 14.63 8.12
CA THR A 6 14.48 15.51 7.05
C THR A 6 14.11 16.92 7.52
N ASP A 7 14.25 17.21 8.82
CA ASP A 7 13.79 18.47 9.45
C ASP A 7 14.44 19.73 8.86
N ASN A 8 15.67 19.59 8.35
CA ASN A 8 16.43 20.69 7.73
C ASN A 8 16.43 20.65 6.19
N MET A 9 15.64 19.77 5.57
CA MET A 9 15.53 19.73 4.11
C MET A 9 14.56 20.81 3.62
N PRO A 10 14.89 21.60 2.59
CA PRO A 10 14.03 22.67 2.08
C PRO A 10 12.92 22.13 1.15
N ILE A 11 12.28 21.02 1.53
CA ILE A 11 11.18 20.37 0.79
C ILE A 11 10.15 19.82 1.79
N ASN A 12 8.89 19.71 1.35
CA ASN A 12 7.86 19.01 2.11
C ASN A 12 8.09 17.50 2.01
N VAL A 13 7.98 16.77 3.12
CA VAL A 13 8.22 15.32 3.17
C VAL A 13 7.06 14.63 3.87
N GLY A 14 6.52 13.59 3.23
CA GLY A 14 5.62 12.62 3.84
C GLY A 14 6.20 11.21 3.66
N PHE A 15 6.10 10.39 4.70
CA PHE A 15 6.61 9.01 4.68
C PHE A 15 5.47 8.02 4.52
N LEU A 16 5.66 7.01 3.66
CA LEU A 16 4.77 5.87 3.57
C LEU A 16 5.26 4.74 4.48
N GLY A 17 4.36 4.18 5.28
CA GLY A 17 4.60 2.96 6.04
C GLY A 17 4.46 1.70 5.17
N LYS A 18 4.86 0.55 5.70
CA LYS A 18 4.57 -0.75 5.08
C LYS A 18 3.09 -1.09 5.30
N GLY A 19 2.36 -1.33 4.21
CA GLY A 19 0.93 -1.69 4.23
C GLY A 19 0.64 -3.19 4.22
N ASN A 20 1.65 -4.04 3.97
CA ASN A 20 1.47 -5.49 3.87
C ASN A 20 1.36 -6.14 5.25
N ALA A 21 0.12 -6.30 5.74
CA ALA A 21 -0.21 -7.12 6.89
C ALA A 21 -1.67 -7.57 6.80
N SER A 22 -1.98 -8.78 7.29
CA SER A 22 -3.37 -9.27 7.40
C SER A 22 -3.98 -9.07 8.80
N CYS A 23 -3.26 -8.36 9.68
CA CYS A 23 -3.75 -7.90 10.98
C CYS A 23 -3.51 -6.38 11.09
N PRO A 24 -4.47 -5.61 11.64
CA PRO A 24 -4.46 -4.15 11.55
C PRO A 24 -3.48 -3.46 12.51
N GLU A 25 -3.08 -4.11 13.61
CA GLU A 25 -2.36 -3.46 14.72
C GLU A 25 -0.99 -2.93 14.27
N GLY A 26 -0.29 -3.69 13.41
CA GLY A 26 0.98 -3.26 12.83
C GLY A 26 0.83 -2.02 11.94
N LEU A 27 -0.27 -1.92 11.20
CA LEU A 27 -0.54 -0.81 10.29
C LEU A 27 -0.92 0.46 11.06
N ALA A 28 -1.80 0.34 12.06
CA ALA A 28 -2.14 1.44 12.95
C ALA A 28 -0.90 2.04 13.63
N SER A 29 -0.01 1.18 14.15
CA SER A 29 1.20 1.65 14.85
C SER A 29 2.15 2.48 13.99
N VAL A 30 2.29 2.17 12.69
CA VAL A 30 3.17 2.96 11.80
C VAL A 30 2.54 4.28 11.38
N ILE A 31 1.22 4.35 11.30
CA ILE A 31 0.47 5.59 11.07
C ILE A 31 0.60 6.51 12.28
N GLU A 32 0.38 5.98 13.49
CA GLU A 32 0.55 6.73 14.75
C GLU A 32 2.00 7.23 14.94
N ALA A 33 2.99 6.51 14.38
CA ALA A 33 4.38 6.94 14.36
C ALA A 33 4.69 8.06 13.34
N GLY A 34 3.74 8.44 12.49
CA GLY A 34 3.81 9.60 11.58
C GLY A 34 3.80 9.28 10.08
N ALA A 35 3.43 8.06 9.68
CA ALA A 35 3.22 7.76 8.25
C ALA A 35 1.96 8.46 7.73
N VAL A 36 2.04 9.09 6.56
CA VAL A 36 0.92 9.82 5.91
C VAL A 36 0.13 8.94 4.94
N GLY A 37 0.54 7.68 4.80
CA GLY A 37 -0.01 6.70 3.88
C GLY A 37 0.70 5.36 4.03
N LEU A 38 0.18 4.34 3.37
CA LEU A 38 0.78 2.99 3.37
C LEU A 38 1.13 2.55 1.95
N LYS A 39 2.19 1.74 1.80
CA LYS A 39 2.56 1.07 0.55
C LYS A 39 2.33 -0.42 0.66
N LEU A 40 1.44 -0.96 -0.17
CA LEU A 40 1.35 -2.38 -0.49
C LEU A 40 2.35 -2.70 -1.61
N HIS A 41 3.24 -3.67 -1.38
CA HIS A 41 4.24 -4.10 -2.37
C HIS A 41 4.30 -5.62 -2.46
N GLU A 42 4.43 -6.17 -3.66
CA GLU A 42 4.48 -7.63 -3.87
C GLU A 42 5.63 -8.32 -3.14
N ASP A 43 6.80 -7.68 -3.05
CA ASP A 43 7.97 -8.15 -2.29
C ASP A 43 7.67 -8.43 -0.80
N TRP A 44 6.60 -7.84 -0.26
CA TRP A 44 6.10 -8.08 1.10
C TRP A 44 4.79 -8.88 1.13
N GLY A 45 4.34 -9.41 -0.02
CA GLY A 45 3.09 -10.13 -0.22
C GLY A 45 1.91 -9.20 -0.46
N CYS A 46 1.59 -8.91 -1.73
CA CYS A 46 0.45 -8.08 -2.11
C CYS A 46 -0.83 -8.90 -2.33
N THR A 47 -1.20 -9.69 -1.31
CA THR A 47 -2.34 -10.62 -1.37
C THR A 47 -3.67 -9.91 -1.11
N PRO A 48 -4.83 -10.49 -1.53
CA PRO A 48 -6.15 -9.94 -1.23
C PRO A 48 -6.39 -9.67 0.26
N ALA A 49 -5.89 -10.52 1.16
CA ALA A 49 -6.04 -10.32 2.61
C ALA A 49 -5.24 -9.11 3.12
N ALA A 50 -4.04 -8.88 2.59
CA ALA A 50 -3.24 -7.71 2.93
C ALA A 50 -3.83 -6.43 2.34
N ILE A 51 -4.33 -6.50 1.10
CA ILE A 51 -5.05 -5.40 0.44
C ILE A 51 -6.26 -4.97 1.28
N ASP A 52 -7.11 -5.93 1.65
CA ASP A 52 -8.35 -5.67 2.39
C ASP A 52 -8.08 -5.03 3.77
N CYS A 53 -7.15 -5.62 4.53
CA CYS A 53 -6.75 -5.12 5.84
C CYS A 53 -6.16 -3.70 5.76
N CYS A 54 -5.28 -3.45 4.77
CA CYS A 54 -4.66 -2.15 4.59
C CYS A 54 -5.69 -1.06 4.25
N LEU A 55 -6.66 -1.36 3.38
CA LEU A 55 -7.71 -0.41 3.01
C LEU A 55 -8.72 -0.18 4.15
N ASP A 56 -9.04 -1.18 4.96
CA ASP A 56 -9.86 -1.00 6.17
C ASP A 56 -9.19 -0.06 7.19
N VAL A 57 -7.87 -0.19 7.35
CA VAL A 57 -7.10 0.74 8.20
C VAL A 57 -7.04 2.13 7.56
N ALA A 58 -6.87 2.22 6.25
CA ALA A 58 -6.82 3.50 5.55
C ALA A 58 -8.10 4.34 5.74
N GLU A 59 -9.28 3.71 5.65
CA GLU A 59 -10.56 4.38 5.89
C GLU A 59 -10.71 4.86 7.34
N GLN A 60 -10.18 4.12 8.32
CA GLN A 60 -10.23 4.50 9.74
C GLN A 60 -9.35 5.72 10.07
N PHE A 61 -8.23 5.88 9.36
CA PHE A 61 -7.23 6.91 9.64
C PHE A 61 -7.22 8.05 8.62
N ASP A 62 -8.07 8.00 7.58
CA ASP A 62 -8.14 8.98 6.49
C ASP A 62 -6.78 9.21 5.82
N ILE A 63 -6.15 8.12 5.38
CA ILE A 63 -4.86 8.13 4.68
C ILE A 63 -4.95 7.45 3.32
N GLN A 64 -4.01 7.77 2.42
CA GLN A 64 -3.94 7.12 1.11
C GLN A 64 -3.17 5.79 1.17
N VAL A 65 -3.53 4.84 0.30
CA VAL A 65 -2.79 3.61 0.06
C VAL A 65 -2.22 3.61 -1.35
N ALA A 66 -0.90 3.45 -1.46
CA ALA A 66 -0.22 3.18 -2.72
C ALA A 66 -0.06 1.66 -2.89
N ILE A 67 -0.20 1.14 -4.11
CA ILE A 67 -0.09 -0.29 -4.39
C ILE A 67 0.83 -0.61 -5.57
N HIS A 68 1.63 -1.66 -5.39
CA HIS A 68 2.35 -2.42 -6.40
C HIS A 68 1.86 -3.86 -6.25
N THR A 69 1.07 -4.32 -7.22
CA THR A 69 0.31 -5.59 -7.16
C THR A 69 1.16 -6.82 -7.48
N ASP A 70 0.57 -8.00 -7.35
CA ASP A 70 1.22 -9.30 -7.49
C ASP A 70 1.54 -9.64 -8.95
N THR A 71 2.77 -9.33 -9.39
CA THR A 71 3.23 -9.57 -10.77
C THR A 71 3.15 -11.04 -11.15
N THR A 72 3.39 -11.92 -10.18
CA THR A 72 3.45 -13.37 -10.38
C THR A 72 2.08 -14.02 -10.50
N ASN A 73 1.00 -13.27 -10.21
CA ASN A 73 -0.35 -13.78 -10.06
C ASN A 73 -0.43 -14.95 -9.06
N GLU A 74 0.40 -14.94 -8.01
CA GLU A 74 0.48 -16.02 -7.01
C GLU A 74 -0.85 -16.15 -6.25
N SER A 75 -1.44 -15.01 -5.89
CA SER A 75 -2.65 -14.92 -5.06
C SER A 75 -3.94 -14.68 -5.86
N GLY A 76 -3.83 -14.57 -7.18
CA GLY A 76 -4.92 -14.27 -8.12
C GLY A 76 -4.45 -13.42 -9.29
N PHE A 77 -5.34 -13.19 -10.26
CA PHE A 77 -5.11 -12.26 -11.37
C PHE A 77 -5.55 -10.83 -11.00
N ALA A 78 -5.41 -9.88 -11.91
CA ALA A 78 -5.71 -8.47 -11.69
C ALA A 78 -7.13 -8.24 -11.15
N GLU A 79 -8.12 -8.98 -11.67
CA GLU A 79 -9.50 -8.93 -11.21
C GLU A 79 -9.66 -9.30 -9.73
N ASN A 80 -8.83 -10.20 -9.20
CA ASN A 80 -8.91 -10.60 -7.81
C ASN A 80 -8.38 -9.51 -6.87
N SER A 81 -7.34 -8.78 -7.30
CA SER A 81 -6.89 -7.58 -6.58
C SER A 81 -7.92 -6.45 -6.65
N ILE A 82 -8.55 -6.24 -7.81
CA ILE A 82 -9.63 -5.25 -7.98
C ILE A 82 -10.82 -5.58 -7.08
N ASP A 83 -11.25 -6.84 -7.03
CA ASP A 83 -12.31 -7.30 -6.13
C ASP A 83 -11.94 -7.06 -4.66
N ALA A 84 -10.67 -7.26 -4.29
CA ALA A 84 -10.17 -6.99 -2.94
C ALA A 84 -10.19 -5.49 -2.58
N PHE A 85 -10.17 -4.59 -3.56
CA PHE A 85 -10.32 -3.15 -3.28
C PHE A 85 -11.72 -2.82 -2.75
N LYS A 86 -12.76 -3.57 -3.13
CA LYS A 86 -14.16 -3.33 -2.73
C LYS A 86 -14.60 -1.88 -2.97
N GLU A 87 -14.21 -1.33 -4.12
CA GLU A 87 -14.48 0.06 -4.55
C GLU A 87 -13.90 1.15 -3.62
N ARG A 88 -13.00 0.81 -2.68
CA ARG A 88 -12.30 1.80 -1.84
C ARG A 88 -11.22 2.53 -2.62
N THR A 89 -10.88 3.75 -2.18
CA THR A 89 -9.88 4.59 -2.84
C THR A 89 -8.49 3.96 -2.72
N ILE A 90 -7.76 3.87 -3.84
CA ILE A 90 -6.39 3.37 -3.87
C ILE A 90 -5.58 4.03 -5.00
N HIS A 91 -4.28 4.22 -4.80
CA HIS A 91 -3.36 4.74 -5.80
C HIS A 91 -2.48 3.62 -6.37
N ALA A 92 -2.81 3.16 -7.59
CA ALA A 92 -1.96 2.22 -8.32
C ALA A 92 -0.68 2.91 -8.80
N TYR A 93 0.48 2.43 -8.35
CA TYR A 93 1.77 2.86 -8.89
C TYR A 93 2.03 2.19 -10.24
N HIS A 94 2.78 2.89 -11.11
CA HIS A 94 3.27 2.40 -12.41
C HIS A 94 2.29 1.47 -13.14
N CYS A 95 1.05 1.96 -13.34
CA CYS A 95 -0.08 1.19 -13.91
C CYS A 95 0.14 0.61 -15.31
N GLU A 96 1.25 0.92 -15.98
CA GLU A 96 1.59 0.26 -17.24
C GLU A 96 2.17 -1.15 -17.02
N GLY A 97 2.70 -1.44 -15.82
CA GLY A 97 3.14 -2.78 -15.42
C GLY A 97 4.64 -3.04 -15.55
N ALA A 98 5.41 -2.26 -16.33
CA ALA A 98 6.87 -2.46 -16.41
C ALA A 98 7.60 -2.27 -15.05
N GLY A 99 7.06 -1.40 -14.19
CA GLY A 99 7.56 -1.20 -12.83
C GLY A 99 7.16 -2.30 -11.84
N GLY A 100 6.25 -3.19 -12.26
CA GLY A 100 5.68 -4.29 -11.49
C GLY A 100 4.15 -4.17 -11.35
N GLY A 101 3.52 -5.32 -11.20
CA GLY A 101 2.07 -5.51 -11.14
C GLY A 101 1.61 -6.69 -12.00
N HIS A 102 0.39 -7.17 -11.76
CA HIS A 102 -0.23 -8.30 -12.45
C HIS A 102 0.14 -8.36 -13.95
N ALA A 103 0.89 -9.39 -14.33
CA ALA A 103 1.31 -9.55 -15.71
C ALA A 103 0.25 -10.35 -16.50
N PRO A 104 -0.20 -9.88 -17.69
CA PRO A 104 0.25 -8.70 -18.44
C PRO A 104 -0.69 -7.48 -18.35
N ASP A 105 -1.66 -7.47 -17.45
CA ASP A 105 -2.89 -6.68 -17.55
C ASP A 105 -3.28 -5.94 -16.25
N ILE A 106 -2.27 -5.49 -15.50
CA ILE A 106 -2.46 -4.62 -14.33
C ILE A 106 -3.25 -3.34 -14.61
#